data_AF-A0A7X6ZT49-F1
#
_entry.id   AF-A0A7X6ZT49-F1
#
_cell.length_a   1.000
_cell.length_b   1.000
_cell.length_c   1.000
_cell.angle_alpha   90.00
_cell.angle_beta   90.00
_cell.angle_gamma   90.00
#
_symmetry.space_group_name_H-M   'P 1'
#
loop_
_entity.id
_entity.type
_entity.pdbx_description
1 polymer ?
#
loop_
_entity_poly.entity_id
_entity_poly.type
_entity_poly.pdbx_seq_one_letter_code
_entity_poly.pdbx_strand_id
1 'polypeptide(L)' 'MPKSLHFCFPFTSQDFQQAWDWVYGQWFPTSGYQPDDKPCFEMYPEEPKDGKFIVDICVPVKPM' A
#
# COMPACT_ATOMS: atom_id res chain seq x y z
N MET A 1 -7.11 16.06 6.73
CA MET A 1 -7.28 15.32 5.45
C MET A 1 -6.87 13.88 5.74
N PRO A 2 -7.63 12.86 5.33
CA PRO A 2 -7.19 11.48 5.49
C PRO A 2 -5.87 11.33 4.72
N LYS A 3 -4.81 10.95 5.42
CA LYS A 3 -3.53 10.66 4.78
C LYS A 3 -3.65 9.26 4.20
N SER A 4 -3.63 9.15 2.87
CA SER A 4 -3.42 7.89 2.19
C SER A 4 -1.93 7.74 1.95
N LEU A 5 -1.40 6.55 2.21
CA LEU A 5 -0.06 6.19 1.77
C LEU A 5 -0.15 5.71 0.33
N HIS A 6 0.86 6.03 -0.46
CA HIS A 6 0.99 5.58 -1.84
C HIS A 6 2.37 4.96 -1.95
N PHE A 7 2.42 3.66 -2.24
CA PHE A 7 3.65 2.91 -2.41
C PHE A 7 3.78 2.50 -3.88
N CYS A 8 4.52 3.28 -4.67
CA CYS A 8 4.70 3.03 -6.10
C CYS A 8 6.00 2.24 -6.33
N PHE A 9 5.88 0.98 -6.74
CA PHE A 9 6.99 0.13 -7.16
C PHE A 9 6.57 -0.76 -8.34
N PRO A 10 7.50 -1.15 -9.23
CA PRO A 10 7.22 -2.15 -10.25
C PRO A 10 7.12 -3.53 -9.61
N PHE A 11 5.89 -4.05 -9.44
CA PHE A 11 5.64 -5.36 -8.85
C PHE A 11 5.37 -6.42 -9.92
N THR A 12 5.79 -7.66 -9.69
CA THR A 12 5.16 -8.82 -10.34
C THR A 12 3.95 -9.28 -9.53
N SER A 13 3.09 -10.12 -10.11
CA SER A 13 1.93 -10.70 -9.41
C SER A 13 2.28 -11.39 -8.08
N GLN A 14 3.52 -11.84 -7.91
CA GLN A 14 3.98 -12.55 -6.71
C GLN A 14 4.38 -11.58 -5.57
N ASP A 15 4.64 -10.31 -5.88
CA ASP A 15 5.18 -9.34 -4.92
C ASP A 15 4.09 -8.63 -4.11
N PHE A 16 2.83 -8.75 -4.50
CA PHE A 16 1.69 -8.08 -3.85
C PHE A 16 1.59 -8.42 -2.36
N GLN A 17 1.68 -9.70 -2.00
CA GLN A 17 1.61 -10.12 -0.60
C GLN A 17 2.79 -9.54 0.20
N GLN A 18 4.00 -9.56 -0.37
CA GLN A 18 5.18 -8.98 0.29
C GLN A 18 5.04 -7.47 0.51
N ALA A 19 4.42 -6.74 -0.41
CA ALA A 19 4.15 -5.31 -0.24
C ALA A 19 3.21 -5.07 0.95
N TRP A 20 2.12 -5.83 1.06
CA TRP A 20 1.22 -5.76 2.21
C TRP A 20 1.89 -6.18 3.53
N ASP A 21 2.68 -7.25 3.51
CA ASP A 21 3.44 -7.72 4.68
C ASP A 21 4.44 -6.65 5.16
N TRP A 22 5.06 -5.92 4.24
CA TRP A 22 5.95 -4.81 4.59
C TRP A 22 5.18 -3.63 5.18
N VAL A 23 4.04 -3.25 4.59
CA VAL A 23 3.20 -2.14 5.11
C VAL A 23 2.77 -2.41 6.56
N TYR A 24 2.22 -3.60 6.84
CA TYR A 24 1.74 -3.96 8.18
C TYR A 24 2.83 -4.43 9.15
N GLY A 25 3.87 -5.08 8.63
CA GLY A 25 4.93 -5.67 9.46
C GLY A 25 6.10 -4.74 9.75
N GLN A 26 6.37 -3.75 8.89
CA GLN A 26 7.56 -2.90 9.00
C GLN A 26 7.19 -1.41 9.11
N TRP A 27 6.33 -0.94 8.21
CA TRP A 27 6.02 0.48 8.15
C TRP A 27 5.09 0.94 9.29
N PHE A 28 3.92 0.31 9.46
CA PHE A 28 2.97 0.68 10.52
C PHE A 28 3.60 0.69 11.94
N PRO A 29 4.40 -0.32 12.34
CA PRO A 29 5.03 -0.33 13.66
C PRO A 29 5.97 0.85 13.94
N THR A 30 6.49 1.51 12.90
CA THR A 30 7.51 2.58 13.04
C THR A 30 7.04 3.95 12.56
N SER A 31 5.87 4.05 11.92
CA SER A 31 5.42 5.28 11.26
C SER A 31 4.76 6.32 12.17
N GLY A 32 4.37 5.94 13.38
CA GLY A 32 3.56 6.79 14.27
C GLY A 32 2.07 6.89 13.84
N TYR A 33 1.63 6.01 12.95
CA TYR A 33 0.24 5.89 12.51
C TYR A 33 -0.27 4.48 12.74
N GLN A 34 -1.59 4.35 12.82
CA GLN A 34 -2.30 3.08 12.81
C GLN A 34 -3.38 3.09 11.72
N PRO A 35 -3.78 1.91 11.21
CA PRO A 35 -4.93 1.81 10.31
C PRO A 35 -6.17 2.44 10.94
N ASP A 36 -6.94 3.16 10.14
CA ASP A 36 -8.26 3.65 10.51
C ASP A 36 -9.35 2.66 10.07
N ASP A 37 -10.59 2.87 10.51
CA ASP A 37 -11.69 1.90 10.33
C ASP A 37 -12.32 1.93 8.93
N LYS A 38 -11.67 2.61 7.98
CA LYS A 38 -12.14 2.74 6.59
C LYS A 38 -11.49 1.65 5.72
N PRO A 39 -12.15 1.22 4.62
CA PRO A 39 -11.59 0.19 3.74
C PRO A 39 -10.23 0.59 3.16
N CYS A 40 -9.29 -0.35 3.16
CA CYS A 40 -8.09 -0.27 2.33
C CYS A 40 -8.39 -0.80 0.92
N PHE A 41 -7.65 -0.33 -0.06
CA PHE A 41 -7.80 -0.76 -1.45
C PHE A 41 -6.50 -0.58 -2.23
N GLU A 42 -6.44 -1.19 -3.40
CA GLU A 42 -5.36 -1.04 -4.37
C GLU A 42 -5.86 -0.22 -5.55
N MET A 43 -5.07 0.73 -6.01
CA MET A 43 -5.35 1.50 -7.22
C MET A 43 -4.29 1.16 -8.28
N TYR A 44 -4.76 0.86 -9.48
CA TYR A 44 -3.94 0.50 -10.64
C TYR A 44 -4.03 1.65 -11.66
N PRO A 45 -3.15 2.66 -11.57
CA PRO A 45 -3.23 3.85 -12.42
C PRO A 45 -2.98 3.57 -13.91
N GLU A 46 -2.30 2.46 -14.21
CA GLU A 46 -2.04 2.02 -15.58
C GLU A 46 -2.16 0.49 -15.71
N GLU A 47 -2.35 0.04 -16.96
CA GLU A 47 -2.28 -1.39 -17.27
C GLU A 47 -0.85 -1.94 -17.10
N PRO A 48 -0.70 -3.23 -16.78
CA PRO A 48 0.61 -3.82 -16.56
C PRO A 48 1.47 -3.79 -17.82
N LYS A 49 2.75 -3.45 -17.69
CA LYS A 49 3.73 -3.46 -18.79
C LYS A 49 4.82 -4.48 -18.48
N ASP A 50 5.07 -5.39 -19.42
CA ASP A 50 6.06 -6.47 -19.27
C ASP A 50 5.87 -7.32 -17.99
N GLY A 51 4.62 -7.58 -17.62
CA GLY A 51 4.27 -8.33 -16.41
C GLY A 51 4.51 -7.56 -15.10
N LYS A 52 4.83 -6.26 -15.20
CA LYS A 52 5.00 -5.36 -14.06
C LYS A 52 3.80 -4.47 -13.87
N PHE A 53 3.37 -4.33 -12.64
CA PHE A 53 2.25 -3.50 -12.22
C PHE A 53 2.80 -2.25 -11.52
N ILE A 54 2.23 -1.09 -11.82
CA ILE A 54 2.27 0.05 -10.92
C ILE A 54 1.00 -0.01 -10.09
N VAL A 55 1.15 -0.04 -8.77
CA VAL A 55 0.03 -0.20 -7.83
C VAL A 55 0.24 0.76 -6.68
N ASP A 56 -0.81 1.49 -6.34
CA ASP A 56 -0.86 2.26 -5.11
C ASP A 56 -1.64 1.47 -4.05
N ILE A 57 -0.99 1.12 -2.95
CA ILE A 57 -1.64 0.54 -1.77
C ILE A 57 -2.19 1.68 -0.90
N CYS A 58 -3.51 1.87 -0.94
CA CYS A 58 -4.18 2.93 -0.19
C CYS A 58 -4.73 2.39 1.14
N VAL A 59 -4.06 2.75 2.24
CA VAL A 59 -4.53 2.45 3.61
C VAL A 59 -4.93 3.74 4.32
N PRO A 60 -6.19 3.88 4.76
CA PRO A 60 -6.60 4.96 5.63
C PRO A 60 -5.88 4.88 6.98
N VAL A 61 -5.32 5.99 7.45
CA VAL A 61 -4.59 6.01 8.73
C VAL A 61 -5.06 7.12 9.67
N LYS A 62 -4.87 6.88 10.96
CA LYS A 62 -4.99 7.88 12.04
C LYS A 62 -3.68 7.94 12.84
N PRO A 63 -3.30 9.10 13.40
CA PRO A 63 -2.15 9.18 14.31
C PRO A 63 -2.30 8.20 15.48
N MET A 64 -1.19 7.63 15.93
CA MET A 64 -1.12 6.94 17.22
C MET A 64 -0.92 7.94 18.36
#